data_AF-A0A4Q6BSE1-F1
#
_entry.id   AF-A0A4Q6BSE1-F1
#
_cell.length_a   1.000
_cell.length_b   1.000
_cell.length_c   1.000
_cell.angle_alpha   90.00
_cell.angle_beta   90.00
_cell.angle_gamma   90.00
#
_symmetry.space_group_name_H-M   'P 1'
#
loop_
_entity.id
_entity.type
_entity.pdbx_description
1 polymer ?
#
loop_
_entity_poly.entity_id
_entity_poly.type
_entity_poly.pdbx_seq_one_letter_code
_entity_poly.pdbx_strand_id
1 'polypeptide(L)'
;MNRAWLTFIIMLNANFAQAASFAVPSGPTALAHSHNDYQQRHPLDEALKYQFRSIEVDIIDRGGQARVTHLGLWTDGTLQEMYLDKLQKRVNEKGS
;
A
#
# COMPACT_ATOMS: atom_id res chain seq x y z
N MET A 1 -8.24 41.65 -50.91
CA MET A 1 -8.82 41.85 -49.56
C MET A 1 -8.00 41.03 -48.58
N ASN A 2 -7.16 41.72 -47.81
CA ASN A 2 -6.19 41.15 -46.90
C ASN A 2 -6.91 40.60 -45.66
N ARG A 3 -6.64 39.35 -45.30
CA ARG A 3 -6.92 38.86 -43.94
C ARG A 3 -5.64 38.23 -43.41
N ALA A 4 -4.88 39.06 -42.70
CA ALA A 4 -3.79 38.61 -41.84
C ALA A 4 -4.37 37.69 -40.78
N TRP A 5 -3.84 36.47 -40.68
CA TRP A 5 -4.11 35.61 -39.54
C TRP A 5 -2.88 35.60 -38.65
N LEU A 6 -3.09 36.06 -37.42
CA LEU A 6 -2.13 36.12 -36.34
C LEU A 6 -1.58 34.74 -36.01
N THR A 7 -0.27 34.69 -35.84
CA THR A 7 0.51 33.62 -35.24
C THR A 7 0.00 33.30 -33.83
N PHE A 8 -0.19 32.03 -33.50
CA PHE A 8 -0.23 31.57 -32.10
C PHE A 8 0.62 30.30 -32.00
N ILE A 9 1.86 30.45 -31.54
CA ILE A 9 2.72 29.33 -31.15
C ILE A 9 2.36 29.03 -29.69
N ILE A 10 1.71 27.90 -29.44
CA ILE A 10 1.64 27.31 -28.10
C ILE A 10 2.71 26.21 -28.05
N MET A 11 3.89 26.53 -27.52
CA MET A 11 4.86 25.51 -27.11
C MET A 11 4.53 25.08 -25.68
N LEU A 12 3.77 23.99 -25.53
CA LEU A 12 3.64 23.28 -24.26
C LEU A 12 4.85 22.36 -24.11
N ASN A 13 5.89 22.82 -23.42
CA ASN A 13 6.93 21.93 -22.91
C ASN A 13 6.42 21.26 -21.64
N ALA A 14 5.80 20.09 -21.78
CA ALA A 14 5.52 19.20 -20.66
C ALA A 14 6.76 18.31 -20.40
N ASN A 15 7.77 18.86 -19.73
CA ASN A 15 8.82 18.04 -19.13
C ASN A 15 8.35 17.55 -17.76
N PHE A 16 7.63 16.42 -17.73
CA PHE A 16 7.44 15.65 -16.50
C PHE A 16 7.62 14.17 -16.81
N ALA A 17 8.88 13.76 -16.88
CA ALA A 17 9.27 12.38 -16.65
C ALA A 17 10.44 12.39 -15.66
N GLN A 18 10.15 12.78 -14.41
CA GLN A 18 11.04 12.43 -13.32
C GLN A 18 10.85 10.93 -13.09
N ALA A 19 11.69 10.11 -13.72
CA ALA A 19 11.79 8.72 -13.34
C ALA A 19 12.23 8.70 -11.88
N ALA A 20 11.32 8.32 -10.98
CA ALA A 20 11.67 8.08 -9.59
C ALA A 20 12.65 6.92 -9.58
N SER A 21 13.91 7.20 -9.23
CA SER A 21 14.91 6.17 -8.97
C SER A 21 14.43 5.39 -7.75
N PHE A 22 13.78 4.23 -7.94
CA PHE A 22 13.49 3.34 -6.84
C PHE A 22 14.83 2.74 -6.37
N ALA A 23 15.32 3.22 -5.22
CA ALA A 23 16.46 2.59 -4.57
C ALA A 23 16.16 1.11 -4.35
N VAL A 24 17.07 0.22 -4.74
CA VAL A 24 16.97 -1.21 -4.43
C VAL A 24 16.93 -1.33 -2.91
N PRO A 25 15.87 -1.91 -2.33
CA PRO A 25 15.77 -2.02 -0.88
C PRO A 25 16.97 -2.81 -0.35
N SER A 26 17.75 -2.21 0.55
CA SER A 26 18.91 -2.82 1.19
C SER A 26 18.65 -2.97 2.68
N GLY A 27 18.87 -4.16 3.25
CA GLY A 27 18.74 -4.42 4.68
C GLY A 27 18.00 -5.72 4.98
N PRO A 28 17.93 -6.14 6.26
CA PRO A 28 17.38 -7.43 6.66
C PRO A 28 15.91 -7.64 6.25
N THR A 29 15.12 -6.57 6.18
CA THR A 29 13.69 -6.62 5.85
C THR A 29 13.37 -6.31 4.38
N ALA A 30 14.38 -5.97 3.57
CA ALA A 30 14.22 -5.58 2.18
C ALA A 30 13.47 -6.61 1.32
N LEU A 31 13.74 -7.89 1.59
CA LEU A 31 13.14 -9.04 0.93
C LEU A 31 12.36 -9.93 1.92
N ALA A 32 12.21 -9.48 3.17
CA ALA A 32 11.50 -10.25 4.17
C ALA A 32 10.00 -9.95 4.09
N HIS A 33 9.21 -10.97 4.40
CA HIS A 33 7.77 -10.86 4.57
C HIS A 33 7.46 -10.90 6.07
N SER A 34 6.69 -9.95 6.58
CA SER A 34 6.14 -10.07 7.93
C SER A 34 5.07 -11.17 7.90
N HIS A 35 4.93 -11.93 8.98
CA HIS A 35 3.82 -12.86 9.13
C HIS A 35 2.78 -12.26 10.08
N ASN A 36 1.52 -12.63 9.92
CA ASN A 36 0.52 -12.43 10.95
C ASN A 36 0.68 -13.50 12.03
N ASP A 37 1.71 -13.38 12.86
CA ASP A 37 1.80 -14.22 14.05
C ASP A 37 0.65 -13.82 14.98
N TYR A 38 -0.22 -14.78 15.30
CA TYR A 38 -1.33 -14.65 16.26
C TYR A 38 -0.86 -14.26 17.67
N GLN A 39 0.44 -14.36 17.97
CA GLN A 39 1.03 -13.83 19.20
C GLN A 39 1.25 -12.32 19.17
N GLN A 40 1.21 -11.69 18.00
CA GLN A 40 1.49 -10.28 17.81
C GLN A 40 0.22 -9.43 17.86
N ARG A 41 0.08 -8.58 18.89
CA ARG A 41 -1.13 -7.77 19.12
C ARG A 41 -1.46 -6.79 17.98
N HIS A 42 -0.44 -6.29 17.28
CA HIS A 42 -0.59 -5.26 16.24
C HIS A 42 0.25 -5.63 15.00
N PRO A 43 -0.18 -6.63 14.23
CA PRO A 43 0.64 -7.24 13.19
C PRO A 43 1.04 -6.24 12.09
N LEU A 44 0.06 -5.49 11.55
CA LEU A 44 0.33 -4.47 10.54
C LEU A 44 1.20 -3.31 11.07
N ASP A 45 0.88 -2.78 12.25
CA ASP A 45 1.53 -1.58 12.77
C ASP A 45 3.02 -1.85 13.06
N GLU A 46 3.35 -3.02 13.60
CA GLU A 46 4.74 -3.44 13.81
C GLU A 46 5.44 -3.80 12.50
N ALA A 47 4.77 -4.44 11.52
CA ALA A 47 5.36 -4.69 10.20
C ALA A 47 5.79 -3.37 9.54
N LEU A 48 4.94 -2.34 9.60
CA LEU A 48 5.24 -1.00 9.11
C LEU A 48 6.38 -0.33 9.89
N LYS A 49 6.41 -0.49 11.22
CA LYS A 49 7.47 0.03 12.10
C LYS A 49 8.84 -0.57 11.76
N TYR A 50 8.91 -1.87 11.46
CA TYR A 50 10.14 -2.54 11.02
C TYR A 50 10.39 -2.46 9.51
N GLN A 51 9.62 -1.61 8.80
CA GLN A 51 9.80 -1.33 7.38
C GLN A 51 9.69 -2.57 6.48
N PHE A 52 8.91 -3.56 6.89
CA PHE A 52 8.54 -4.65 6.00
C PHE A 52 7.75 -4.10 4.81
N ARG A 53 8.02 -4.65 3.63
CA ARG A 53 7.38 -4.25 2.37
C ARG A 53 6.20 -5.14 2.00
N SER A 54 6.05 -6.26 2.68
CA SER A 54 5.01 -7.26 2.48
C SER A 54 4.65 -7.92 3.80
N ILE A 55 3.40 -8.38 3.90
CA ILE A 55 2.88 -9.15 5.02
C ILE A 55 2.02 -10.30 4.50
N GLU A 56 2.18 -11.48 5.10
CA GLU A 56 1.34 -12.64 4.87
C GLU A 56 0.26 -12.72 5.96
N VAL A 57 -0.99 -12.97 5.54
CA VAL A 57 -2.15 -13.01 6.44
C VAL A 57 -3.01 -14.22 6.10
N ASP A 58 -3.11 -15.16 7.04
CA ASP A 58 -4.04 -16.29 6.93
C ASP A 58 -5.48 -15.83 7.15
N ILE A 59 -6.38 -16.24 6.26
CA ILE A 59 -7.80 -15.91 6.33
C ILE A 59 -8.69 -17.13 6.11
N ILE A 60 -9.88 -17.08 6.72
CA ILE A 60 -10.99 -18.00 6.43
C ILE A 60 -12.24 -17.19 6.10
N ASP A 61 -13.15 -17.77 5.31
CA ASP A 61 -14.50 -17.23 5.19
C ASP A 61 -15.34 -17.64 6.41
N ARG A 62 -16.02 -16.67 7.02
CA ARG A 62 -17.11 -16.92 7.98
C ARG A 62 -18.28 -16.02 7.69
N GLY A 63 -19.25 -16.56 6.96
CA GLY A 63 -20.49 -15.85 6.65
C GLY A 63 -20.28 -14.67 5.71
N GLY A 64 -19.41 -14.84 4.69
CA GLY A 64 -19.11 -13.80 3.71
C GLY A 64 -18.13 -12.74 4.20
N GLN A 65 -17.41 -13.01 5.29
CA GLN A 65 -16.40 -12.11 5.83
C GLN A 65 -15.05 -12.84 5.89
N ALA A 66 -14.01 -12.20 5.33
CA ALA A 66 -12.64 -12.66 5.45
C ALA A 66 -12.15 -12.41 6.90
N ARG A 67 -12.10 -13.48 7.70
CA ARG A 67 -11.65 -13.46 9.09
C ARG A 67 -10.20 -13.90 9.18
N VAL A 68 -9.40 -13.15 9.92
CA VAL A 68 -7.97 -13.43 10.12
C VAL A 68 -7.81 -14.54 11.15
N THR A 69 -7.17 -15.65 10.77
CA THR A 69 -6.89 -16.79 11.65
C THR A 69 -5.98 -17.81 10.98
N HIS A 70 -5.06 -18.40 11.76
CA HIS A 70 -4.18 -19.48 11.31
C HIS A 70 -4.82 -20.87 11.44
N LEU A 71 -5.51 -21.15 12.55
CA LEU A 71 -6.04 -22.48 12.89
C LEU A 71 -7.57 -22.57 12.81
N GLY A 72 -8.26 -21.47 12.50
CA GLY A 72 -9.72 -21.43 12.36
C GLY A 72 -10.52 -21.51 13.66
N LEU A 73 -9.88 -21.74 14.82
CA LEU A 73 -10.55 -21.86 16.13
C LEU A 73 -10.93 -20.49 16.73
N TRP A 74 -10.07 -19.49 16.56
CA TRP A 74 -10.22 -18.14 17.08
C TRP A 74 -9.89 -17.14 15.98
N THR A 75 -10.61 -16.02 15.93
CA THR A 75 -10.37 -14.97 14.93
C THR A 75 -10.04 -13.68 15.65
N ASP A 76 -8.97 -13.00 15.21
CA ASP A 76 -8.54 -11.73 15.81
C ASP A 76 -9.34 -10.52 15.28
N GLY A 77 -10.10 -10.73 14.20
CA GLY A 77 -10.90 -9.71 13.54
C GLY A 77 -11.15 -10.04 12.07
N THR A 78 -11.72 -9.09 11.33
CA THR A 78 -11.77 -9.18 9.86
C THR A 78 -10.47 -8.67 9.24
N LEU A 79 -10.13 -9.15 8.04
CA LEU A 79 -9.02 -8.61 7.24
C LEU A 79 -9.20 -7.11 6.99
N GLN A 80 -10.46 -6.67 6.82
CA GLN A 80 -10.78 -5.27 6.60
C GLN A 80 -10.38 -4.39 7.80
N GLU A 81 -10.87 -4.72 8.99
CA GLU A 81 -10.60 -3.94 10.22
C GLU A 81 -9.12 -3.96 10.60
N MET A 82 -8.49 -5.14 10.50
CA MET A 82 -7.12 -5.34 10.96
C MET A 82 -6.08 -4.80 9.98
N TYR A 83 -6.39 -4.72 8.68
CA TYR A 83 -5.41 -4.37 7.65
C TYR A 83 -5.91 -3.27 6.70
N LEU A 84 -7.00 -3.51 5.96
CA LEU A 84 -7.36 -2.68 4.81
C LEU A 84 -7.78 -1.26 5.23
N ASP A 85 -8.60 -1.12 6.26
CA ASP A 85 -9.05 0.19 6.74
C ASP A 85 -7.87 1.03 7.28
N LYS A 86 -6.92 0.38 7.96
CA LYS A 86 -5.70 1.03 8.46
C LYS A 86 -4.78 1.48 7.32
N LEU A 87 -4.60 0.62 6.30
CA LEU A 87 -3.81 0.96 5.12
C LEU A 87 -4.47 2.12 4.34
N GLN A 88 -5.80 2.07 4.16
CA GLN A 88 -6.54 3.14 3.50
C GLN A 88 -6.41 4.47 4.27
N LYS A 89 -6.54 4.42 5.61
CA LYS A 89 -6.31 5.60 6.46
C LYS A 89 -4.89 6.16 6.25
N ARG A 90 -3.88 5.30 6.22
CA ARG A 90 -2.50 5.71 5.99
C ARG A 90 -2.33 6.38 4.61
N VAL A 91 -2.93 5.84 3.56
CA VAL A 91 -2.89 6.42 2.21
C VAL A 91 -3.58 7.80 2.21
N ASN A 92 -4.72 7.93 2.87
CA ASN A 92 -5.43 9.21 2.98
C ASN A 92 -4.58 10.27 3.72
N GLU A 93 -3.80 9.87 4.72
CA GLU A 93 -2.97 10.77 5.53
C GLU A 93 -1.61 11.10 4.88
N LYS A 94 -1.01 10.15 4.16
CA LYS A 94 0.40 10.23 3.74
C LYS A 94 0.62 10.13 2.24
N GLY A 95 -0.43 9.86 1.46
CA GLY A 95 -0.31 9.50 0.05
C GLY A 95 0.11 8.04 -0.15
N SER A 96 0.17 7.65 -1.42
CA SER A 96 0.64 6.31 -1.84
C SER A 96 2.15 6.28 -2.04
#